data_AF-A0A9X0D1A0-F1
#
_entry.id   AF-A0A9X0D1A0-F1
#
_cell.length_a   1.000
_cell.length_b   1.000
_cell.length_c   1.000
_cell.angle_alpha   90.00
_cell.angle_beta   90.00
_cell.angle_gamma   90.00
#
_symmetry.space_group_name_H-M   'P 1'
#
loop_
_entity.id
_entity.type
_entity.pdbx_description
1 polymer ?
#
loop_
_entity_poly.entity_id
_entity_poly.type
_entity_poly.pdbx_seq_one_letter_code
_entity_poly.pdbx_strand_id
1 'polypeptide(L)'
;MVLTLTALYTHRPHSVGGCRQTGYMANGNPTFVESKACPNGPPKGGVWFPVTVKVHGQDVQVFLSGDLVATVKSHFSARAWGGVFAYNGYKNVVLFRKFQIVPQVYVTKRCAKTVEFPDYVKLDADHGRWPQDGFCQATYLKDGGQRSTDYQLSVDLFNFIGRDGVNFGHPGVFFNAEDQDNYDFVYFRPHSGAEWFQIKVTVSTASPAGEVKVYLNGALVTSWNPRYPIISRGGVLVANGYKNVVYYKNFYIK
;
A
#
# COMPACT_ATOMS: atom_id res chain seq x y z
N MET A 1 -18.57 -28.70 2.14
CA MET A 1 -18.27 -27.25 2.10
C MET A 1 -17.18 -27.05 1.06
N VAL A 2 -17.51 -26.48 -0.11
CA VAL A 2 -16.56 -26.32 -1.23
C VAL A 2 -15.78 -25.03 -1.04
N LEU A 3 -14.45 -25.12 -0.92
CA LEU A 3 -13.57 -23.95 -0.86
C LEU A 3 -13.48 -23.29 -2.24
N THR A 4 -13.89 -22.03 -2.35
CA THR A 4 -13.72 -21.20 -3.55
C THR A 4 -12.47 -20.33 -3.41
N LEU A 5 -11.49 -20.53 -4.30
CA LEU A 5 -10.27 -19.71 -4.37
C LEU A 5 -10.56 -18.38 -5.10
N THR A 6 -10.10 -17.28 -4.50
CA THR A 6 -10.42 -15.89 -4.90
C THR A 6 -9.55 -15.33 -6.03
N ALA A 7 -8.37 -15.90 -6.28
CA ALA A 7 -7.52 -15.63 -7.44
C ALA A 7 -6.50 -16.76 -7.64
N LEU A 8 -6.20 -17.11 -8.90
CA LEU A 8 -5.21 -18.12 -9.27
C LEU A 8 -3.99 -17.43 -9.89
N TYR A 9 -2.81 -17.67 -9.34
CA TYR A 9 -1.54 -17.21 -9.88
C TYR A 9 -0.58 -18.38 -10.03
N THR A 10 0.02 -18.54 -11.21
CA THR A 10 0.95 -19.64 -11.51
C THR A 10 2.22 -19.11 -12.13
N HIS A 11 3.34 -19.76 -11.78
CA HIS A 11 4.62 -19.57 -12.46
C HIS A 11 4.84 -20.67 -13.49
N ARG A 12 5.39 -20.28 -14.64
CA ARG A 12 5.75 -21.17 -15.74
C ARG A 12 7.27 -21.10 -15.98
N PRO A 13 8.06 -21.97 -15.33
CA PRO A 13 9.53 -21.86 -15.36
C PRO A 13 10.19 -22.28 -16.68
N HIS A 14 9.44 -22.77 -17.67
CA HIS A 14 9.98 -23.37 -18.90
C HIS A 14 9.90 -22.47 -20.15
N SER A 15 9.35 -21.25 -20.06
CA SER A 15 9.23 -20.34 -21.21
C SER A 15 9.62 -18.92 -20.85
N VAL A 16 10.58 -18.36 -21.59
CA VAL A 16 10.99 -16.95 -21.52
C VAL A 16 9.85 -16.00 -21.93
N GLY A 17 8.92 -16.46 -22.79
CA GLY A 17 7.76 -15.67 -23.25
C GLY A 17 6.55 -15.73 -22.33
N GLY A 18 6.51 -16.65 -21.37
CA GLY A 18 5.40 -16.83 -20.44
C GLY A 18 5.92 -17.21 -19.06
N CYS A 19 6.20 -16.20 -18.23
CA CYS A 19 6.67 -16.40 -16.85
C CYS A 19 5.52 -16.64 -15.88
N ARG A 20 4.39 -15.95 -16.10
CA ARG A 20 3.23 -16.00 -15.22
C ARG A 20 1.96 -16.26 -16.01
N GLN A 21 1.01 -16.89 -15.35
CA GLN A 21 -0.37 -16.97 -15.82
C GLN A 21 -1.33 -16.67 -14.68
N THR A 22 -2.35 -15.88 -14.98
CA THR A 22 -3.40 -15.50 -14.02
C THR A 22 -4.72 -16.13 -14.43
N GLY A 23 -5.57 -16.37 -13.45
CA GLY A 23 -6.87 -16.98 -13.66
C GLY A 23 -7.71 -17.03 -12.40
N TYR A 24 -8.78 -17.81 -12.46
CA TYR A 24 -9.61 -18.12 -11.30
C TYR A 24 -10.15 -19.55 -11.41
N MET A 25 -10.53 -20.13 -10.28
CA MET A 25 -11.20 -21.43 -10.21
C MET A 25 -12.68 -21.20 -9.91
N ALA A 26 -13.57 -21.67 -10.77
CA ALA A 26 -15.01 -21.62 -10.53
C ALA A 26 -15.59 -23.03 -10.67
N ASN A 27 -16.30 -23.50 -9.63
CA ASN A 27 -16.92 -24.83 -9.61
C ASN A 27 -15.96 -25.97 -9.99
N GLY A 28 -14.71 -25.90 -9.52
CA GLY A 28 -13.67 -26.89 -9.81
C GLY A 28 -12.98 -26.74 -11.17
N ASN A 29 -13.35 -25.77 -12.00
CA ASN A 29 -12.77 -25.55 -13.33
C ASN A 29 -11.86 -24.32 -13.36
N PRO A 30 -10.65 -24.42 -13.95
CA PRO A 30 -9.78 -23.27 -14.15
C PRO A 30 -10.20 -22.43 -15.35
N THR A 31 -10.32 -21.13 -15.16
CA THR A 31 -10.39 -20.13 -16.24
C THR A 31 -9.11 -19.32 -16.26
N PHE A 32 -8.41 -19.33 -17.39
CA PHE A 32 -7.19 -18.54 -17.58
C PHE A 32 -7.50 -17.19 -18.20
N VAL A 33 -6.90 -16.13 -17.67
CA VAL A 33 -7.19 -14.74 -18.04
C VAL A 33 -6.02 -14.14 -18.82
N GLU A 34 -4.79 -14.26 -18.32
CA GLU A 34 -3.63 -13.63 -18.95
C GLU A 34 -2.38 -14.50 -18.79
N SER A 35 -1.50 -14.50 -19.80
CA SER A 35 -0.15 -15.04 -19.74
C SER A 35 0.85 -13.96 -20.16
N LYS A 36 1.84 -13.67 -19.31
CA LYS A 36 2.85 -12.62 -19.58
C LYS A 36 4.23 -13.00 -19.05
N ALA A 37 5.25 -12.35 -19.61
CA ALA A 37 6.61 -12.38 -19.08
C ALA A 37 6.69 -11.66 -17.72
N CYS A 38 7.69 -12.03 -16.90
CA CYS A 38 8.06 -11.28 -15.70
C CYS A 38 9.24 -10.37 -16.06
N PRO A 39 9.37 -9.19 -15.45
CA PRO A 39 10.45 -8.25 -15.77
C PRO A 39 11.85 -8.87 -15.70
N ASN A 40 12.09 -9.74 -14.72
CA ASN A 40 13.37 -10.40 -14.48
C ASN A 40 13.37 -11.90 -14.86
N GLY A 41 12.45 -12.31 -15.73
CA GLY A 41 12.28 -13.70 -16.14
C GLY A 41 11.66 -14.61 -15.07
N PRO A 42 11.44 -15.89 -15.38
CA PRO A 42 10.87 -16.83 -14.44
C PRO A 42 11.88 -17.27 -13.36
N PRO A 43 11.41 -17.64 -12.15
CA PRO A 43 12.26 -18.29 -11.16
C PRO A 43 12.88 -19.58 -11.71
N LYS A 44 14.13 -19.85 -11.33
CA LYS A 44 14.82 -21.09 -11.69
C LYS A 44 14.33 -22.25 -10.82
N GLY A 45 14.22 -23.44 -11.40
CA GLY A 45 13.91 -24.67 -10.66
C GLY A 45 14.97 -24.96 -9.60
N GLY A 46 14.54 -25.48 -8.44
CA GLY A 46 15.42 -25.79 -7.30
C GLY A 46 15.90 -24.58 -6.49
N VAL A 47 15.49 -23.36 -6.86
CA VAL A 47 15.85 -22.13 -6.14
C VAL A 47 14.65 -21.63 -5.33
N TRP A 48 14.90 -21.23 -4.08
CA TRP A 48 13.89 -20.57 -3.26
C TRP A 48 13.68 -19.13 -3.72
N PHE A 49 12.42 -18.72 -3.87
CA PHE A 49 12.04 -17.33 -4.18
C PHE A 49 10.82 -16.94 -3.34
N PRO A 50 10.72 -15.68 -2.88
CA PRO A 50 9.55 -15.20 -2.17
C PRO A 50 8.48 -14.73 -3.15
N VAL A 51 7.22 -15.03 -2.84
CA VAL A 51 6.04 -14.52 -3.55
C VAL A 51 5.18 -13.79 -2.54
N THR A 52 4.78 -12.57 -2.87
CA THR A 52 3.85 -11.77 -2.05
C THR A 52 2.62 -11.45 -2.87
N VAL A 53 1.43 -11.73 -2.33
CA VAL A 53 0.16 -11.32 -2.93
C VAL A 53 -0.47 -10.30 -2.00
N LYS A 54 -0.65 -9.07 -2.50
CA LYS A 54 -1.37 -8.01 -1.78
C LYS A 54 -2.76 -7.89 -2.37
N VAL A 55 -3.79 -7.97 -1.52
CA VAL A 55 -5.19 -7.92 -1.93
C VAL A 55 -5.84 -6.73 -1.24
N HIS A 56 -6.49 -5.87 -2.02
CA HIS A 56 -7.28 -4.75 -1.53
C HIS A 56 -8.62 -4.68 -2.29
N GLY A 57 -9.72 -5.02 -1.61
CA GLY A 57 -11.03 -5.10 -2.26
C GLY A 57 -11.00 -6.12 -3.39
N GLN A 58 -11.16 -5.66 -4.64
CA GLN A 58 -11.00 -6.50 -5.84
C GLN A 58 -9.64 -6.34 -6.53
N ASP A 59 -8.78 -5.44 -6.06
CA ASP A 59 -7.46 -5.24 -6.63
C ASP A 59 -6.45 -6.20 -6.01
N VAL A 60 -5.71 -6.92 -6.87
CA VAL A 60 -4.69 -7.87 -6.45
C VAL A 60 -3.39 -7.54 -7.13
N GLN A 61 -2.34 -7.36 -6.34
CA GLN A 61 -0.97 -7.19 -6.80
C GLN A 61 -0.15 -8.41 -6.42
N VAL A 62 0.59 -8.95 -7.39
CA VAL A 62 1.48 -10.10 -7.18
C VAL A 62 2.91 -9.64 -7.37
N PHE A 63 3.74 -9.96 -6.38
CA PHE A 63 5.16 -9.66 -6.36
C PHE A 63 5.97 -10.96 -6.35
N LEU A 64 7.00 -11.00 -7.18
CA LEU A 64 8.01 -12.05 -7.20
C LEU A 64 9.33 -11.43 -6.79
N SER A 65 9.96 -11.92 -5.72
CA SER A 65 11.23 -11.35 -5.23
C SER A 65 11.17 -9.84 -4.96
N GLY A 66 9.98 -9.31 -4.66
CA GLY A 66 9.74 -7.87 -4.42
C GLY A 66 9.38 -7.06 -5.67
N ASP A 67 9.49 -7.64 -6.87
CA ASP A 67 9.12 -6.98 -8.12
C ASP A 67 7.64 -7.21 -8.43
N LEU A 68 6.91 -6.14 -8.77
CA LEU A 68 5.52 -6.25 -9.20
C LEU A 68 5.48 -6.99 -10.55
N VAL A 69 4.92 -8.20 -10.54
CA VAL A 69 4.81 -9.03 -11.75
C VAL A 69 3.40 -9.03 -12.32
N ALA A 70 2.36 -8.78 -11.51
CA ALA A 70 0.98 -8.69 -12.00
C ALA A 70 0.13 -7.75 -11.16
N THR A 71 -0.80 -7.07 -11.83
CA THR A 71 -1.96 -6.41 -11.23
C THR A 71 -3.20 -7.05 -11.86
N VAL A 72 -4.08 -7.64 -11.07
CA VAL A 72 -5.31 -8.30 -11.54
C VAL A 72 -6.51 -7.84 -10.74
N LYS A 73 -7.68 -7.86 -11.39
CA LYS A 73 -8.96 -7.74 -10.71
C LYS A 73 -9.43 -9.13 -10.28
N SER A 74 -9.72 -9.31 -9.00
CA SER A 74 -10.22 -10.59 -8.48
C SER A 74 -11.64 -10.86 -8.99
N HIS A 75 -11.91 -12.11 -9.34
CA HIS A 75 -13.24 -12.53 -9.77
C HIS A 75 -14.21 -12.60 -8.59
N PHE A 76 -13.70 -12.98 -7.41
CA PHE A 76 -14.46 -13.08 -6.18
C PHE A 76 -14.02 -12.01 -5.17
N SER A 77 -14.90 -11.68 -4.22
CA SER A 77 -14.56 -10.78 -3.12
C SER A 77 -13.41 -11.33 -2.28
N ALA A 78 -12.49 -10.45 -1.87
CA ALA A 78 -11.38 -10.82 -1.03
C ALA A 78 -11.84 -11.49 0.27
N ARG A 79 -11.19 -12.59 0.59
CA ARG A 79 -11.27 -13.26 1.89
C ARG A 79 -9.83 -13.44 2.36
N ALA A 80 -9.57 -13.33 3.66
CA ALA A 80 -8.25 -13.55 4.24
C ALA A 80 -7.87 -15.05 4.27
N TRP A 81 -8.10 -15.75 3.15
CA TRP A 81 -7.85 -17.16 2.92
C TRP A 81 -7.00 -17.30 1.67
N GLY A 82 -6.10 -18.27 1.68
CA GLY A 82 -5.17 -18.50 0.59
C GLY A 82 -4.49 -19.85 0.74
N GLY A 83 -3.78 -20.26 -0.30
CA GLY A 83 -3.02 -21.50 -0.32
C GLY A 83 -2.05 -21.53 -1.48
N VAL A 84 -1.25 -22.59 -1.52
CA VAL A 84 -0.31 -22.89 -2.59
C VAL A 84 -0.81 -24.14 -3.31
N PHE A 85 -0.70 -24.17 -4.64
CA PHE A 85 -1.10 -25.30 -5.46
C PHE A 85 -0.04 -25.61 -6.52
N ALA A 86 -0.12 -26.81 -7.10
CA ALA A 86 0.68 -27.24 -8.23
C ALA A 86 -0.23 -27.74 -9.34
N TYR A 87 0.18 -27.58 -10.60
CA TYR A 87 -0.52 -28.21 -11.72
C TYR A 87 -0.33 -29.73 -11.67
N ASN A 88 -1.44 -30.44 -11.63
CA ASN A 88 -1.48 -31.88 -11.81
C ASN A 88 -1.17 -32.26 -13.27
N GLY A 89 -0.76 -33.51 -13.49
CA GLY A 89 -0.50 -34.06 -14.83
C GLY A 89 0.95 -33.95 -15.34
N TYR A 90 1.82 -33.23 -14.63
CA TYR A 90 3.22 -33.00 -15.06
C TYR A 90 4.27 -33.45 -14.04
N LYS A 91 3.89 -34.28 -13.05
CA LYS A 91 4.77 -34.73 -11.95
C LYS A 91 5.45 -33.58 -11.20
N ASN A 92 4.78 -32.43 -11.11
CA ASN A 92 5.29 -31.26 -10.40
C ASN A 92 5.25 -31.49 -8.88
N VAL A 93 6.31 -31.09 -8.19
CA VAL A 93 6.37 -31.00 -6.73
C VAL A 93 6.62 -29.54 -6.39
N VAL A 94 5.78 -28.95 -5.53
CA VAL A 94 6.00 -27.60 -5.00
C VAL A 94 6.34 -27.73 -3.51
N LEU A 95 7.49 -27.18 -3.13
CA LEU A 95 7.87 -26.97 -1.75
C LEU A 95 7.58 -25.52 -1.38
N PHE A 96 6.92 -25.30 -0.25
CA PHE A 96 6.65 -23.96 0.27
C PHE A 96 7.01 -23.90 1.76
N ARG A 97 7.39 -22.71 2.22
CA ARG A 97 7.75 -22.45 3.62
C ARG A 97 7.40 -21.01 3.98
N LYS A 98 7.23 -20.75 5.27
CA LYS A 98 6.86 -19.41 5.80
C LYS A 98 5.58 -18.86 5.16
N PHE A 99 4.61 -19.74 4.88
CA PHE A 99 3.30 -19.31 4.38
C PHE A 99 2.55 -18.59 5.48
N GLN A 100 2.14 -17.36 5.21
CA GLN A 100 1.40 -16.52 6.14
C GLN A 100 0.35 -15.73 5.37
N ILE A 101 -0.83 -15.59 5.97
CA ILE A 101 -1.85 -14.65 5.53
C ILE A 101 -1.94 -13.61 6.64
N VAL A 102 -1.46 -12.41 6.33
CA VAL A 102 -1.46 -11.29 7.28
C VAL A 102 -2.52 -10.27 6.82
N PRO A 103 -3.30 -9.69 7.74
CA PRO A 103 -4.16 -8.56 7.42
C PRO A 103 -3.34 -7.44 6.77
N GLN A 104 -3.80 -6.94 5.62
CA GLN A 104 -3.25 -5.71 5.05
C GLN A 104 -3.64 -4.57 6.00
N VAL A 105 -2.65 -4.00 6.68
CA VAL A 105 -2.87 -2.90 7.64
C VAL A 105 -3.13 -1.57 6.91
N TYR A 106 -2.68 -1.48 5.65
CA TYR A 106 -2.86 -0.32 4.79
C TYR A 106 -2.84 -0.70 3.32
N VAL A 107 -3.22 0.26 2.48
CA VAL A 107 -3.33 0.12 1.02
C VAL A 107 -2.56 1.25 0.37
N THR A 108 -1.79 0.98 -0.68
CA THR A 108 -1.03 2.03 -1.37
C THR A 108 -1.61 2.42 -2.71
N LYS A 109 -1.45 3.70 -3.08
CA LYS A 109 -1.90 4.25 -4.35
C LYS A 109 -0.88 5.22 -4.92
N ARG A 110 -0.73 5.22 -6.26
CA ARG A 110 0.14 6.13 -7.04
C ARG A 110 1.57 6.20 -6.51
N CYS A 111 2.15 5.06 -6.15
CA CYS A 111 3.55 4.94 -5.74
C CYS A 111 4.32 4.16 -6.80
N ALA A 112 5.54 4.60 -7.11
CA ALA A 112 6.47 3.85 -7.97
C ALA A 112 6.84 2.52 -7.31
N LYS A 113 7.05 2.56 -5.98
CA LYS A 113 7.35 1.38 -5.17
C LYS A 113 6.91 1.55 -3.73
N THR A 114 6.45 0.45 -3.13
CA THR A 114 6.19 0.35 -1.68
C THR A 114 6.98 -0.83 -1.15
N VAL A 115 7.78 -0.63 -0.11
CA VAL A 115 8.54 -1.70 0.54
C VAL A 115 8.22 -1.70 2.02
N GLU A 116 7.87 -2.86 2.55
CA GLU A 116 7.62 -3.05 3.98
C GLU A 116 8.82 -3.74 4.61
N PHE A 117 9.41 -3.09 5.62
CA PHE A 117 10.46 -3.62 6.47
C PHE A 117 9.85 -3.96 7.84
N PRO A 118 10.54 -4.74 8.70
CA PRO A 118 10.02 -5.10 10.02
C PRO A 118 9.58 -3.90 10.87
N ASP A 119 10.31 -2.78 10.79
CA ASP A 119 10.10 -1.62 11.68
C ASP A 119 9.52 -0.38 10.97
N TYR A 120 9.47 -0.36 9.64
CA TYR A 120 9.03 0.80 8.87
C TYR A 120 8.61 0.44 7.44
N VAL A 121 7.90 1.35 6.80
CA VAL A 121 7.46 1.22 5.41
C VAL A 121 8.11 2.32 4.59
N LYS A 122 8.63 1.97 3.41
CA LYS A 122 9.13 2.90 2.39
C LYS A 122 8.04 3.17 1.36
N LEU A 123 7.76 4.44 1.10
CA LEU A 123 6.99 4.92 -0.04
C LEU A 123 7.92 5.63 -1.02
N ASP A 124 7.90 5.18 -2.26
CA ASP A 124 8.73 5.70 -3.35
C ASP A 124 7.85 6.42 -4.38
N ALA A 125 8.05 7.72 -4.48
CA ALA A 125 7.31 8.65 -5.33
C ALA A 125 8.12 9.06 -6.57
N ASP A 126 9.13 8.26 -6.96
CA ASP A 126 9.99 8.51 -8.12
C ASP A 126 9.32 8.20 -9.47
N HIS A 127 8.18 8.83 -9.70
CA HIS A 127 7.51 8.89 -11.00
C HIS A 127 6.53 10.08 -11.03
N GLY A 128 6.04 10.39 -12.23
CA GLY A 128 5.02 11.40 -12.45
C GLY A 128 5.53 12.84 -12.44
N ARG A 129 4.60 13.79 -12.34
CA ARG A 129 4.79 15.24 -12.37
C ARG A 129 3.93 15.88 -11.30
N TRP A 130 4.54 16.69 -10.46
CA TRP A 130 3.80 17.51 -9.48
C TRP A 130 3.20 18.76 -10.15
N PRO A 131 1.96 19.16 -9.84
CA PRO A 131 0.98 18.50 -8.97
C PRO A 131 0.07 17.48 -9.68
N GLN A 132 0.23 17.30 -10.99
CA GLN A 132 -0.68 16.53 -11.85
C GLN A 132 -0.92 15.09 -11.38
N ASP A 133 0.12 14.39 -10.93
CA ASP A 133 0.04 12.96 -10.54
C ASP A 133 -0.22 12.76 -9.03
N GLY A 134 -0.52 13.84 -8.31
CA GLY A 134 -0.90 13.81 -6.90
C GLY A 134 0.15 13.18 -5.98
N PHE A 135 -0.33 12.53 -4.91
CA PHE A 135 0.53 11.90 -3.91
C PHE A 135 0.68 10.39 -4.12
N CYS A 136 1.87 9.87 -3.82
CA CYS A 136 2.06 8.48 -3.44
C CYS A 136 1.61 8.34 -1.98
N GLN A 137 0.66 7.44 -1.71
CA GLN A 137 -0.02 7.36 -0.42
C GLN A 137 -0.16 5.93 0.10
N ALA A 138 -0.19 5.79 1.42
CA ALA A 138 -0.53 4.58 2.16
C ALA A 138 -1.72 4.86 3.09
N THR A 139 -2.88 4.30 2.78
CA THR A 139 -4.16 4.48 3.49
C THR A 139 -4.38 3.41 4.53
N TYR A 140 -4.56 3.83 5.78
CA TYR A 140 -4.97 3.00 6.91
C TYR A 140 -6.46 3.20 7.17
N LEU A 141 -7.22 2.12 7.02
CA LEU A 141 -8.67 2.14 7.24
C LEU A 141 -8.96 1.59 8.64
N LYS A 142 -9.63 2.37 9.49
CA LYS A 142 -10.28 1.82 10.69
C LYS A 142 -11.53 1.08 10.23
N ASP A 143 -11.69 -0.19 10.61
CA ASP A 143 -12.86 -0.99 10.26
C ASP A 143 -14.14 -0.21 10.57
N GLY A 144 -14.98 0.00 9.55
CA GLY A 144 -16.24 0.71 9.70
C GLY A 144 -16.13 2.20 10.07
N GLY A 145 -14.95 2.83 9.93
CA GLY A 145 -14.62 4.23 10.24
C GLY A 145 -15.72 5.01 10.97
N GLN A 146 -15.58 5.16 12.29
CA GLN A 146 -16.56 5.89 13.09
C GLN A 146 -16.66 7.32 12.57
N ARG A 147 -17.81 7.63 11.97
CA ARG A 147 -18.22 8.99 11.62
C ARG A 147 -18.55 9.72 12.92
N SER A 148 -18.15 10.98 13.01
CA SER A 148 -18.61 11.91 14.07
C SER A 148 -18.03 11.67 15.47
N THR A 149 -16.81 11.13 15.59
CA THR A 149 -16.06 11.15 16.87
C THR A 149 -14.75 11.89 16.71
N ASP A 150 -14.34 12.57 17.79
CA ASP A 150 -13.00 13.11 17.92
C ASP A 150 -11.97 11.98 17.77
N TYR A 151 -10.86 12.26 17.10
CA TYR A 151 -9.78 11.28 16.93
C TYR A 151 -8.42 11.96 16.82
N GLN A 152 -7.38 11.16 17.03
CA GLN A 152 -6.01 11.56 16.78
C GLN A 152 -5.35 10.62 15.78
N LEU A 153 -4.62 11.19 14.82
CA LEU A 153 -3.69 10.48 13.95
C LEU A 153 -2.26 10.88 14.32
N SER A 154 -1.32 9.93 14.36
CA SER A 154 0.11 10.25 14.50
C SER A 154 0.97 9.27 13.72
N VAL A 155 2.12 9.74 13.24
CA VAL A 155 3.10 8.91 12.54
C VAL A 155 4.49 9.53 12.65
N ASP A 156 5.52 8.68 12.69
CA ASP A 156 6.90 9.11 12.55
C ASP A 156 7.30 8.97 11.07
N LEU A 157 7.82 10.06 10.49
CA LEU A 157 8.26 10.13 9.10
C LEU A 157 9.76 10.40 9.03
N PHE A 158 10.42 9.80 8.05
CA PHE A 158 11.81 10.03 7.70
C PHE A 158 11.90 10.47 6.26
N ASN A 159 12.30 11.72 6.04
CA ASN A 159 12.58 12.20 4.70
C ASN A 159 13.97 11.72 4.26
N PHE A 160 14.04 10.80 3.30
CA PHE A 160 15.31 10.17 2.93
C PHE A 160 16.32 11.15 2.33
N ILE A 161 15.86 12.15 1.57
CA ILE A 161 16.71 13.06 0.81
C ILE A 161 16.19 14.50 1.00
N GLY A 162 17.09 15.41 1.40
CA GLY A 162 16.82 16.84 1.64
C GLY A 162 17.38 17.77 0.57
N ARG A 163 17.45 19.09 0.87
CA ARG A 163 17.74 20.20 -0.06
C ARG A 163 19.06 20.08 -0.85
N ASP A 164 20.04 19.31 -0.36
CA ASP A 164 21.33 19.10 -1.04
C ASP A 164 21.28 17.99 -2.11
N GLY A 165 20.09 17.45 -2.40
CA GLY A 165 19.80 16.61 -3.55
C GLY A 165 18.61 17.13 -4.36
N VAL A 166 18.41 16.57 -5.56
CA VAL A 166 17.09 16.60 -6.21
C VAL A 166 16.18 15.82 -5.27
N ASN A 167 15.24 16.45 -4.54
CA ASN A 167 14.08 15.87 -3.81
C ASN A 167 13.56 16.85 -2.73
N PHE A 168 12.31 17.31 -2.83
CA PHE A 168 11.70 18.20 -1.83
C PHE A 168 10.88 17.46 -0.76
N GLY A 169 10.83 16.13 -0.85
CA GLY A 169 10.11 15.20 0.02
C GLY A 169 8.59 15.41 -0.03
N HIS A 170 8.15 16.57 0.44
CA HIS A 170 6.76 16.89 0.73
C HIS A 170 6.02 15.75 1.44
N PRO A 171 6.62 15.13 2.48
CA PRO A 171 5.97 14.06 3.23
C PRO A 171 4.89 14.64 4.15
N GLY A 172 3.87 13.84 4.41
CA GLY A 172 2.74 14.28 5.19
C GLY A 172 1.77 13.18 5.54
N VAL A 173 0.60 13.61 5.99
CA VAL A 173 -0.52 12.75 6.30
C VAL A 173 -1.78 13.28 5.64
N PHE A 174 -2.70 12.37 5.38
CA PHE A 174 -4.07 12.71 5.07
C PHE A 174 -5.01 12.09 6.08
N PHE A 175 -6.18 12.69 6.24
CA PHE A 175 -7.16 12.37 7.27
C PHE A 175 -8.57 12.75 6.77
N ASN A 176 -9.62 12.38 7.52
CA ASN A 176 -11.01 12.49 7.07
C ASN A 176 -11.25 11.85 5.69
N ALA A 177 -10.57 10.74 5.41
CA ALA A 177 -10.62 10.12 4.09
C ALA A 177 -11.99 9.47 3.84
N GLU A 178 -12.74 9.98 2.85
CA GLU A 178 -13.93 9.33 2.32
C GLU A 178 -13.53 8.10 1.50
N ASP A 179 -12.51 8.30 0.65
CA ASP A 179 -11.87 7.29 -0.17
C ASP A 179 -10.39 7.64 -0.44
N GLN A 180 -9.76 6.99 -1.41
CA GLN A 180 -8.35 7.19 -1.75
C GLN A 180 -8.08 8.43 -2.64
N ASP A 181 -9.10 9.20 -3.01
CA ASP A 181 -9.01 10.43 -3.81
C ASP A 181 -9.57 11.67 -3.06
N ASN A 182 -10.41 11.45 -2.04
CA ASN A 182 -11.15 12.48 -1.32
C ASN A 182 -10.76 12.48 0.17
N TYR A 183 -9.95 13.46 0.58
CA TYR A 183 -9.44 13.58 1.94
C TYR A 183 -8.93 15.00 2.26
N ASP A 184 -8.88 15.33 3.55
CA ASP A 184 -8.09 16.45 4.04
C ASP A 184 -6.61 16.03 4.15
N PHE A 185 -5.66 16.95 3.95
CA PHE A 185 -4.24 16.64 4.09
C PHE A 185 -3.40 17.77 4.68
N VAL A 186 -2.26 17.39 5.25
CA VAL A 186 -1.16 18.28 5.56
C VAL A 186 0.14 17.62 5.16
N TYR A 187 1.00 18.34 4.46
CA TYR A 187 2.37 17.92 4.20
C TYR A 187 3.35 19.02 4.61
N PHE A 188 4.56 18.60 4.95
CA PHE A 188 5.62 19.49 5.37
C PHE A 188 6.65 19.62 4.27
N ARG A 189 7.38 20.73 4.25
CA ARG A 189 8.46 20.99 3.28
C ARG A 189 9.81 20.96 3.99
N PRO A 190 10.28 19.79 4.46
CA PRO A 190 11.55 19.69 5.16
C PRO A 190 12.69 20.03 4.19
N HIS A 191 13.51 21.01 4.58
CA HIS A 191 14.70 21.39 3.83
C HIS A 191 15.95 20.62 4.31
N SER A 192 15.92 20.01 5.49
CA SER A 192 16.86 18.98 5.92
C SER A 192 16.36 17.58 5.52
N GLY A 193 17.29 16.70 5.18
CA GLY A 193 17.02 15.26 4.97
C GLY A 193 17.58 14.45 6.14
N ALA A 194 17.32 13.15 6.11
CA ALA A 194 17.93 12.15 6.99
C ALA A 194 17.61 12.26 8.50
N GLU A 195 16.46 12.84 8.86
CA GLU A 195 15.98 12.88 10.24
C GLU A 195 14.53 12.38 10.35
N TRP A 196 14.24 11.73 11.48
CA TRP A 196 12.90 11.35 11.87
C TRP A 196 12.19 12.53 12.52
N PHE A 197 10.93 12.77 12.13
CA PHE A 197 10.06 13.73 12.78
C PHE A 197 8.66 13.15 12.91
N GLN A 198 7.93 13.59 13.92
CA GLN A 198 6.56 13.15 14.16
C GLN A 198 5.57 14.18 13.65
N ILE A 199 4.60 13.71 12.87
CA ILE A 199 3.36 14.45 12.62
C ILE A 199 2.27 13.88 13.50
N LYS A 200 1.54 14.76 14.17
CA LYS A 200 0.30 14.43 14.88
C LYS A 200 -0.81 15.36 14.42
N VAL A 201 -1.98 14.81 14.16
CA VAL A 201 -3.20 15.54 13.82
C VAL A 201 -4.27 15.18 14.85
N THR A 202 -4.91 16.17 15.45
CA THR A 202 -6.12 15.95 16.27
C THR A 202 -7.30 16.55 15.55
N VAL A 203 -8.38 15.80 15.43
CA VAL A 203 -9.62 16.23 14.78
C VAL A 203 -10.73 16.15 15.82
N SER A 204 -11.40 17.28 16.05
CA SER A 204 -12.49 17.41 17.01
C SER A 204 -13.79 17.77 16.30
N THR A 205 -14.90 17.23 16.80
CA THR A 205 -16.28 17.52 16.42
C THR A 205 -16.83 18.77 17.10
N ALA A 206 -16.01 19.50 17.86
CA ALA A 206 -16.41 20.70 18.58
C ALA A 206 -17.14 21.73 17.68
N SER A 207 -18.29 22.18 18.18
CA SER A 207 -19.16 23.17 17.52
C SER A 207 -18.47 24.54 17.36
N PRO A 208 -18.76 25.32 16.29
CA PRO A 208 -19.81 25.10 15.29
C PRO A 208 -19.37 24.37 14.01
N ALA A 209 -18.08 24.07 13.81
CA ALA A 209 -17.58 23.57 12.53
C ALA A 209 -16.51 22.47 12.62
N GLY A 210 -16.26 21.91 13.81
CA GLY A 210 -15.13 21.01 14.05
C GLY A 210 -13.78 21.75 14.03
N GLU A 211 -12.73 21.11 14.52
CA GLU A 211 -11.39 21.70 14.55
C GLU A 211 -10.31 20.64 14.27
N VAL A 212 -9.40 20.95 13.35
CA VAL A 212 -8.17 20.21 13.08
C VAL A 212 -7.03 20.98 13.70
N LYS A 213 -6.16 20.30 14.47
CA LYS A 213 -4.87 20.83 14.93
C LYS A 213 -3.75 19.93 14.46
N VAL A 214 -2.71 20.52 13.90
CA VAL A 214 -1.51 19.80 13.46
C VAL A 214 -0.35 20.14 14.36
N TYR A 215 0.37 19.11 14.77
CA TYR A 215 1.55 19.19 15.60
C TYR A 215 2.73 18.59 14.83
N LEU A 216 3.86 19.30 14.85
CA LEU A 216 5.15 18.81 14.37
C LEU A 216 6.07 18.66 15.58
N ASN A 217 6.57 17.45 15.83
CA ASN A 217 7.40 17.15 17.01
C ASN A 217 6.79 17.65 18.32
N GLY A 218 5.46 17.53 18.46
CA GLY A 218 4.72 17.96 19.65
C GLY A 218 4.34 19.44 19.68
N ALA A 219 4.94 20.31 18.86
CA ALA A 219 4.59 21.73 18.78
C ALA A 219 3.38 21.95 17.85
N LEU A 220 2.36 22.68 18.30
CA LEU A 220 1.24 23.09 17.46
C LEU A 220 1.75 24.01 16.35
N VAL A 221 1.52 23.64 15.09
CA VAL A 221 1.98 24.42 13.93
C VAL A 221 0.84 25.15 13.21
N THR A 222 -0.38 24.62 13.25
CA THR A 222 -1.55 25.24 12.61
C THR A 222 -2.85 24.58 13.07
N SER A 223 -3.98 25.29 12.91
CA SER A 223 -5.33 24.76 13.08
C SER A 223 -6.32 25.37 12.09
N TRP A 224 -7.35 24.61 11.73
CA TRP A 224 -8.42 25.02 10.82
C TRP A 224 -9.67 24.15 10.96
N ASN A 225 -10.79 24.55 10.33
CA ASN A 225 -11.99 23.71 10.28
C ASN A 225 -11.88 22.65 9.18
N PRO A 226 -12.24 21.38 9.45
CA PRO A 226 -12.15 20.30 8.46
C PRO A 226 -13.01 20.60 7.22
N ARG A 227 -12.55 20.18 6.03
CA ARG A 227 -13.31 20.36 4.77
C ARG A 227 -14.14 19.14 4.43
N TYR A 228 -13.69 17.96 4.87
CA TYR A 228 -14.41 16.71 4.71
C TYR A 228 -15.12 16.31 6.02
N PRO A 229 -16.16 15.46 5.96
CA PRO A 229 -16.78 14.91 7.15
C PRO A 229 -15.75 14.28 8.09
N ILE A 230 -15.93 14.48 9.40
CA ILE A 230 -15.03 13.92 10.40
C ILE A 230 -15.18 12.40 10.42
N ILE A 231 -14.17 11.73 9.85
CA ILE A 231 -14.07 10.28 9.70
C ILE A 231 -12.69 9.86 10.18
N SER A 232 -12.64 8.93 11.13
CA SER A 232 -11.39 8.33 11.63
C SER A 232 -10.73 7.39 10.59
N ARG A 233 -10.34 7.96 9.45
CA ARG A 233 -9.62 7.33 8.33
C ARG A 233 -8.56 8.28 7.81
N GLY A 234 -7.40 7.73 7.45
CA GLY A 234 -6.29 8.55 6.99
C GLY A 234 -5.09 7.72 6.56
N GLY A 235 -3.94 8.35 6.48
CA GLY A 235 -2.73 7.67 6.07
C GLY A 235 -1.54 8.58 5.89
N VAL A 236 -0.48 8.02 5.30
CA VAL A 236 0.78 8.72 5.01
C VAL A 236 0.80 9.05 3.53
N LEU A 237 1.37 10.20 3.17
CA LEU A 237 1.55 10.61 1.79
C LEU A 237 2.90 11.27 1.54
N VAL A 238 3.28 11.29 0.27
CA VAL A 238 4.48 11.95 -0.25
C VAL A 238 4.21 12.40 -1.70
N ALA A 239 4.64 13.60 -2.07
CA ALA A 239 4.33 14.15 -3.41
C ALA A 239 5.02 13.35 -4.52
N ASN A 240 4.31 13.01 -5.61
CA ASN A 240 4.93 12.47 -6.82
C ASN A 240 5.66 13.57 -7.62
N GLY A 241 6.60 13.18 -8.48
CA GLY A 241 7.22 14.07 -9.47
C GLY A 241 8.52 14.79 -9.05
N TYR A 242 9.05 14.50 -7.86
CA TYR A 242 10.36 15.00 -7.41
C TYR A 242 11.22 13.89 -6.80
N LYS A 243 11.26 12.68 -7.39
CA LYS A 243 11.98 11.49 -6.88
C LYS A 243 11.89 11.24 -5.36
N ASN A 244 10.78 11.65 -4.76
CA ASN A 244 10.66 11.71 -3.30
C ASN A 244 10.58 10.30 -2.72
N VAL A 245 11.27 10.09 -1.61
CA VAL A 245 11.21 8.86 -0.85
C VAL A 245 10.97 9.21 0.61
N VAL A 246 9.91 8.64 1.19
CA VAL A 246 9.63 8.73 2.62
C VAL A 246 9.64 7.34 3.24
N TYR A 247 10.21 7.23 4.42
CA TYR A 247 9.99 6.08 5.29
C TYR A 247 9.07 6.50 6.43
N TYR A 248 8.20 5.61 6.87
CA TYR A 248 7.32 5.89 7.99
C TYR A 248 7.18 4.69 8.92
N LYS A 249 6.90 4.96 10.19
CA LYS A 249 6.63 3.95 11.22
C LYS A 249 5.68 4.52 12.27
N ASN A 250 5.22 3.67 13.19
CA ASN A 250 4.42 4.09 14.34
C ASN A 250 3.16 4.87 13.90
N PHE A 251 2.50 4.43 12.83
CA PHE A 251 1.23 5.01 12.41
C PHE A 251 0.12 4.58 13.37
N TYR A 252 -0.58 5.55 13.93
CA TYR A 252 -1.73 5.33 14.80
C TYR A 252 -2.88 6.24 14.40
N ILE A 253 -4.10 5.71 14.46
CA ILE A 253 -5.34 6.48 14.45
C ILE A 253 -6.25 5.96 15.55
N LYS A 254 -6.65 6.81 16.49
CA LYS A 254 -7.49 6.44 17.64
C LYS A 254 -8.66 7.38 17.80
#